data_AF-A0A6I4NZH2-F1
#
_entry.id   AF-A0A6I4NZH2-F1
#
_cell.length_a   1.000
_cell.length_b   1.000
_cell.length_c   1.000
_cell.angle_alpha   90.00
_cell.angle_beta   90.00
_cell.angle_gamma   90.00
#
_symmetry.space_group_name_H-M   'P 1'
#
loop_
_entity.id
_entity.type
_entity.pdbx_description
1 polymer ?
#
loop_
_entity_poly.entity_id
_entity_poly.type
_entity_poly.pdbx_seq_one_letter_code
_entity_poly.pdbx_strand_id
1 'polypeptide(L)'
;MVESATGLRESRRVETTRALKAAARRRTLEHGLAGFTVEEVCEDAGVSRRTFFNYFASKELAVVGIPLRDDADEVEAAFVEAGPTGLGTIIDALVELNLHRWEQLGLGAADASELLALIDREPKLLGVMLQQLDAAERGDIVLVERRERLVSGDLRAAAAVHVVGGLLRLTNEEVFATDADDFATIIRRRLAAVRELFA
;
A
#
# COMPACT_ATOMS: atom_id res chain seq x y z
N MET A 1 -25.73 6.56 -16.64
CA MET A 1 -25.93 5.59 -15.53
C MET A 1 -24.92 4.43 -15.63
N VAL A 2 -23.62 4.71 -15.51
CA VAL A 2 -22.54 3.69 -15.54
C VAL A 2 -22.08 3.30 -14.12
N GLU A 3 -22.72 3.88 -13.10
CA GLU A 3 -22.40 3.71 -11.68
C GLU A 3 -22.81 2.33 -11.10
N SER A 4 -23.52 1.50 -11.86
CA SER A 4 -24.26 0.36 -11.29
C SER A 4 -23.57 -1.00 -11.35
N ALA A 5 -22.42 -1.15 -12.02
CA ALA A 5 -21.69 -2.43 -12.08
C ALA A 5 -20.27 -2.34 -11.50
N THR A 6 -19.56 -1.24 -11.77
CA THR A 6 -18.22 -0.98 -11.24
C THR A 6 -18.25 -0.75 -9.73
N GLY A 7 -19.15 0.11 -9.24
CA GLY A 7 -19.29 0.38 -7.81
C GLY A 7 -19.73 -0.86 -6.99
N LEU A 8 -20.55 -1.75 -7.56
CA LEU A 8 -20.91 -3.03 -6.91
C LEU A 8 -19.71 -3.99 -6.84
N ARG A 9 -18.83 -3.98 -7.85
CA ARG A 9 -17.61 -4.81 -7.87
C ARG A 9 -16.59 -4.30 -6.86
N GLU A 10 -16.34 -2.99 -6.84
CA GLU A 10 -15.46 -2.35 -5.86
C GLU A 10 -15.94 -2.57 -4.42
N SER A 11 -17.23 -2.35 -4.17
CA SER A 11 -17.83 -2.58 -2.85
C SER A 11 -17.69 -4.04 -2.40
N ARG A 12 -18.01 -5.01 -3.26
CA ARG A 12 -17.83 -6.45 -2.97
C ARG A 12 -16.37 -6.80 -2.73
N ARG A 13 -15.46 -6.17 -3.46
CA ARG A 13 -14.02 -6.38 -3.28
C ARG A 13 -13.56 -5.87 -1.92
N VAL A 14 -13.90 -4.64 -1.56
CA VAL A 14 -13.57 -4.06 -0.25
C VAL A 14 -14.13 -4.92 0.89
N GLU A 15 -15.38 -5.40 0.75
CA GLU A 15 -16.00 -6.30 1.71
C GLU A 15 -15.25 -7.64 1.83
N THR A 16 -14.91 -8.27 0.70
CA THR A 16 -14.17 -9.54 0.67
C THR A 16 -12.76 -9.37 1.25
N THR A 17 -12.06 -8.30 0.90
CA THR A 17 -10.73 -7.96 1.47
C THR A 17 -10.83 -7.81 2.98
N ARG A 18 -11.84 -7.08 3.48
CA ARG A 18 -12.06 -6.88 4.92
C ARG A 18 -12.36 -8.21 5.63
N ALA A 19 -13.22 -9.06 5.07
CA ALA A 19 -13.59 -10.35 5.64
C ALA A 19 -12.37 -11.30 5.76
N LEU A 20 -11.59 -11.42 4.66
CA LEU A 20 -10.37 -12.22 4.63
C LEU A 20 -9.32 -11.72 5.62
N LYS A 21 -9.09 -10.39 5.66
CA LYS A 21 -8.17 -9.75 6.61
C LYS A 21 -8.59 -10.05 8.06
N ALA A 22 -9.86 -9.81 8.39
CA ALA A 22 -10.37 -10.02 9.74
C ALA A 22 -10.28 -11.49 10.17
N ALA A 23 -10.58 -12.44 9.27
CA ALA A 23 -10.43 -13.87 9.55
C ALA A 23 -8.97 -14.26 9.79
N ALA A 24 -8.04 -13.80 8.94
CA ALA A 24 -6.61 -14.08 9.09
C ALA A 24 -6.03 -13.47 10.38
N ARG A 25 -6.39 -12.23 10.72
CA ARG A 25 -5.96 -11.55 11.95
C ARG A 25 -6.50 -12.27 13.19
N ARG A 26 -7.78 -12.62 13.23
CA ARG A 26 -8.38 -13.40 14.33
C ARG A 26 -7.65 -14.73 14.55
N ARG A 27 -7.46 -15.52 13.49
CA ARG A 27 -6.76 -16.81 13.57
C ARG A 27 -5.30 -16.65 14.04
N THR A 28 -4.64 -15.56 13.65
CA THR A 28 -3.28 -15.24 14.13
C THR A 28 -3.27 -14.92 15.63
N LEU A 29 -4.25 -14.16 16.12
CA LEU A 29 -4.38 -13.86 17.55
C LEU A 29 -4.71 -15.11 18.38
N GLU A 30 -5.52 -16.03 17.84
CA GLU A 30 -5.93 -17.25 18.55
C GLU A 30 -4.86 -18.36 18.51
N HIS A 31 -4.28 -18.63 17.34
CA HIS A 31 -3.45 -19.81 17.10
C HIS A 31 -1.99 -19.49 16.72
N GLY A 32 -1.67 -18.21 16.56
CA GLY A 32 -0.40 -17.77 15.98
C GLY A 32 -0.37 -17.95 14.46
N LEU A 33 0.58 -17.30 13.80
CA LEU A 33 0.64 -17.25 12.33
C LEU A 33 0.90 -18.63 11.70
N ALA A 34 1.59 -19.53 12.41
CA ALA A 34 1.83 -20.90 11.95
C ALA A 34 0.66 -21.87 12.24
N GLY A 35 -0.27 -21.49 13.13
CA GLY A 35 -1.28 -22.39 13.67
C GLY A 35 -2.56 -22.54 12.84
N PHE A 36 -2.62 -21.94 11.66
CA PHE A 36 -3.77 -22.04 10.75
C PHE A 36 -3.36 -22.07 9.28
N THR A 37 -4.29 -22.49 8.44
CA THR A 37 -4.16 -22.68 6.99
C THR A 37 -4.98 -21.65 6.21
N VAL A 38 -4.70 -21.48 4.91
CA VAL A 38 -5.48 -20.59 4.04
C VAL A 38 -6.91 -21.11 3.91
N GLU A 39 -7.11 -22.42 3.92
CA GLU A 39 -8.40 -23.09 3.86
C GLU A 39 -9.30 -22.69 5.03
N GLU A 40 -8.77 -22.69 6.26
CA GLU A 40 -9.53 -22.27 7.45
C GLU A 40 -9.92 -20.78 7.39
N VAL A 41 -9.06 -19.92 6.84
CA VAL A 41 -9.42 -18.51 6.59
C VAL A 41 -10.52 -18.40 5.54
N CYS A 42 -10.46 -19.22 4.49
CA CYS A 42 -11.47 -19.25 3.44
C CYS A 42 -12.83 -19.73 3.96
N GLU A 43 -12.84 -20.76 4.82
CA GLU A 43 -14.04 -21.25 5.51
C GLU A 43 -14.67 -20.17 6.38
N ASP A 44 -13.85 -19.49 7.19
CA ASP A 44 -14.29 -18.39 8.04
C ASP A 44 -14.88 -17.20 7.25
N ALA A 45 -14.32 -16.92 6.07
CA ALA A 45 -14.74 -15.81 5.21
C ALA A 45 -15.81 -16.20 4.18
N GLY A 46 -16.19 -17.48 4.08
CA GLY A 46 -17.18 -17.96 3.10
C GLY A 46 -16.74 -17.85 1.64
N VAL A 47 -15.44 -17.99 1.35
CA VAL A 47 -14.89 -17.89 -0.01
C VAL A 47 -14.08 -19.12 -0.40
N SER A 48 -13.76 -19.26 -1.69
CA SER A 48 -12.89 -20.35 -2.16
C SER A 48 -11.41 -20.01 -2.00
N ARG A 49 -10.55 -21.04 -1.97
CA ARG A 49 -9.08 -20.87 -2.01
C ARG A 49 -8.63 -20.05 -3.23
N ARG A 50 -9.24 -20.27 -4.40
CA ARG A 50 -8.97 -19.46 -5.60
C ARG A 50 -9.32 -17.99 -5.35
N THR A 51 -10.46 -17.73 -4.71
CA THR A 51 -10.87 -16.39 -4.34
C THR A 51 -9.85 -15.75 -3.41
N PHE A 52 -9.37 -16.46 -2.37
CA PHE A 52 -8.31 -15.92 -1.50
C PHE A 52 -7.09 -15.43 -2.29
N PHE A 53 -6.57 -16.26 -3.20
CA PHE A 53 -5.38 -15.90 -3.98
C PHE A 53 -5.60 -14.82 -5.03
N ASN A 54 -6.85 -14.51 -5.37
CA ASN A 54 -7.17 -13.31 -6.17
C ASN A 54 -7.04 -12.02 -5.34
N TYR A 55 -7.00 -12.11 -4.01
CA TYR A 55 -6.98 -10.96 -3.09
C TYR A 55 -5.67 -10.83 -2.33
N PHE A 56 -5.04 -11.94 -1.91
CA PHE A 56 -3.80 -11.93 -1.16
C PHE A 56 -2.85 -13.00 -1.70
N ALA A 57 -1.58 -12.65 -1.88
CA ALA A 57 -0.59 -13.62 -2.35
C ALA A 57 -0.19 -14.65 -1.27
N SER A 58 -0.43 -14.35 0.01
CA SER A 58 -0.19 -15.28 1.11
C SER A 58 -1.04 -14.96 2.34
N LYS A 59 -1.09 -15.89 3.31
CA LYS A 59 -1.76 -15.65 4.60
C LYS A 59 -1.08 -14.54 5.40
N GLU A 60 0.23 -14.42 5.31
CA GLU A 60 0.99 -13.37 5.98
C GLU A 60 0.55 -11.99 5.47
N LEU A 61 0.41 -11.83 4.15
CA LEU A 61 -0.09 -10.58 3.56
C LEU A 61 -1.55 -10.31 3.89
N ALA A 62 -2.37 -11.35 4.04
CA ALA A 62 -3.74 -11.20 4.55
C ALA A 62 -3.77 -10.70 6.01
N VAL A 63 -2.83 -11.15 6.85
CA VAL A 63 -2.71 -10.68 8.25
C VAL A 63 -2.23 -9.24 8.31
N VAL A 64 -1.18 -8.91 7.56
CA VAL A 64 -0.68 -7.52 7.47
C VAL A 64 -1.77 -6.60 6.90
N GLY A 65 -2.58 -7.12 5.98
CA GLY A 65 -3.65 -6.38 5.32
C GLY A 65 -3.19 -5.67 4.06
N ILE A 66 -2.23 -6.25 3.34
CA ILE A 66 -1.72 -5.74 2.06
C ILE A 66 -2.35 -6.58 0.94
N PRO A 67 -3.47 -6.13 0.33
CA PRO A 67 -4.10 -6.87 -0.75
C PRO A 67 -3.31 -6.73 -2.05
N LEU A 68 -3.52 -7.69 -2.96
CA LEU A 68 -3.28 -7.47 -4.38
C LEU A 68 -4.19 -6.34 -4.87
N ARG A 69 -3.65 -5.41 -5.65
CA ARG A 69 -4.35 -4.26 -6.22
C ARG A 69 -4.66 -4.55 -7.69
N ASP A 70 -5.93 -4.76 -8.06
CA ASP A 70 -6.28 -5.03 -9.48
C ASP A 70 -6.13 -3.78 -10.35
N ASP A 71 -6.18 -2.60 -9.75
CA ASP A 71 -6.05 -1.30 -10.42
C ASP A 71 -4.64 -0.71 -10.30
N ALA A 72 -3.72 -1.38 -9.58
CA ALA A 72 -2.31 -0.98 -9.60
C ALA A 72 -1.81 -0.89 -11.03
N ASP A 73 -2.14 -1.86 -11.86
CA ASP A 73 -1.73 -1.88 -13.26
C ASP A 73 -2.28 -0.67 -14.03
N GLU A 74 -3.52 -0.22 -13.78
CA GLU A 74 -4.12 0.93 -14.47
C GLU A 74 -3.50 2.26 -14.03
N VAL A 75 -3.36 2.46 -12.72
CA VAL A 75 -2.80 3.69 -12.14
C VAL A 75 -1.31 3.82 -12.48
N GLU A 76 -0.57 2.71 -12.43
CA GLU A 76 0.84 2.67 -12.77
C GLU A 76 1.05 2.81 -14.28
N ALA A 77 0.18 2.23 -15.11
CA ALA A 77 0.17 2.49 -16.55
C ALA A 77 -0.07 3.97 -16.84
N ALA A 78 -1.10 4.59 -16.23
CA ALA A 78 -1.39 6.01 -16.40
C ALA A 78 -0.21 6.90 -15.95
N PHE A 79 0.45 6.54 -14.85
CA PHE A 79 1.66 7.23 -14.40
C PHE A 79 2.79 7.18 -15.44
N VAL A 80 3.02 6.03 -16.07
CA VAL A 80 4.04 5.88 -17.11
C VAL A 80 3.64 6.59 -18.41
N GLU A 81 2.38 6.48 -18.82
CA GLU A 81 1.84 7.04 -20.06
C GLU A 81 1.80 8.58 -20.06
N ALA A 82 1.69 9.20 -18.88
CA ALA A 82 1.81 10.65 -18.72
C ALA A 82 3.16 11.20 -19.25
N GLY A 83 4.18 10.35 -19.36
CA GLY A 83 5.47 10.66 -19.97
C GLY A 83 6.39 11.55 -19.12
N PRO A 84 7.55 11.93 -19.68
CA PRO A 84 8.57 12.66 -18.96
C PRO A 84 8.08 14.04 -18.50
N THR A 85 8.21 14.29 -17.22
CA THR A 85 7.98 15.59 -16.58
C THR A 85 9.28 16.31 -16.23
N GLY A 86 10.40 15.58 -16.24
CA GLY A 86 11.68 16.02 -15.73
C GLY A 86 11.85 15.67 -14.25
N LEU A 87 13.09 15.39 -13.85
CA LEU A 87 13.41 14.95 -12.48
C LEU A 87 13.15 16.02 -11.40
N GLY A 88 12.98 17.28 -11.77
CA GLY A 88 12.59 18.34 -10.83
C GLY A 88 11.14 18.26 -10.36
N THR A 89 10.27 17.60 -11.12
CA THR A 89 8.81 17.53 -10.89
C THR A 89 8.29 16.10 -10.75
N ILE A 90 9.13 15.09 -11.00
CA ILE A 90 8.79 13.66 -10.77
C ILE A 90 8.35 13.38 -9.33
N ILE A 91 8.85 14.16 -8.35
CA ILE A 91 8.46 14.04 -6.95
C ILE A 91 6.97 14.36 -6.77
N ASP A 92 6.42 15.37 -7.45
CA ASP A 92 4.99 15.67 -7.40
C ASP A 92 4.17 14.51 -7.95
N ALA A 93 4.60 13.98 -9.11
CA ALA A 93 3.92 12.88 -9.75
C ALA A 93 3.93 11.61 -8.88
N LEU A 94 5.04 11.32 -8.19
CA LEU A 94 5.15 10.21 -7.25
C LEU A 94 4.30 10.42 -6.00
N VAL A 95 4.21 11.65 -5.50
CA VAL A 95 3.32 11.99 -4.37
C VAL A 95 1.86 11.77 -4.78
N GLU A 96 1.43 12.25 -5.94
CA GLU A 96 0.06 12.05 -6.43
C GLU A 96 -0.25 10.56 -6.69
N LEU A 97 0.70 9.79 -7.24
CA LEU A 97 0.58 8.33 -7.36
C LEU A 97 0.32 7.68 -5.98
N ASN A 98 1.08 8.08 -4.96
CA ASN A 98 0.93 7.51 -3.62
C ASN A 98 -0.31 8.00 -2.88
N LEU A 99 -0.81 9.21 -3.16
CA LEU A 99 -2.10 9.68 -2.66
C LEU A 99 -3.24 8.80 -3.18
N HIS A 100 -3.24 8.49 -4.47
CA HIS A 100 -4.24 7.61 -5.05
C HIS A 100 -4.16 6.19 -4.44
N ARG A 101 -2.95 5.66 -4.22
CA ARG A 101 -2.73 4.38 -3.53
C ARG A 101 -3.23 4.40 -2.08
N TRP A 102 -3.01 5.50 -1.37
CA TRP A 102 -3.45 5.67 0.02
C TRP A 102 -4.98 5.65 0.15
N GLU A 103 -5.68 6.38 -0.73
CA GLU A 103 -7.14 6.41 -0.77
C GLU A 103 -7.74 5.00 -0.98
N GLN A 104 -7.10 4.18 -1.83
CA GLN A 104 -7.51 2.80 -2.06
C GLN A 104 -7.24 1.86 -0.89
N LEU A 105 -6.14 2.07 -0.15
CA LEU A 105 -5.76 1.25 1.00
C LEU A 105 -6.75 1.39 2.15
N GLY A 106 -7.34 2.58 2.34
CA GLY A 106 -8.39 2.82 3.33
C GLY A 106 -7.97 2.48 4.77
N LEU A 107 -6.69 2.65 5.10
CA LEU A 107 -6.13 2.35 6.42
C LEU A 107 -6.51 3.44 7.44
N GLY A 108 -7.13 3.04 8.55
CA GLY A 108 -7.43 3.92 9.69
C GLY A 108 -6.55 3.65 10.91
N ALA A 109 -6.64 4.51 11.94
CA ALA A 109 -5.91 4.34 13.20
C ALA A 109 -6.17 2.99 13.91
N ALA A 110 -7.39 2.46 13.77
CA ALA A 110 -7.74 1.13 14.29
C ALA A 110 -6.97 0.01 13.57
N ASP A 111 -6.75 0.11 12.26
CA ASP A 111 -5.97 -0.87 11.50
C ASP A 111 -4.50 -0.86 11.90
N ALA A 112 -3.93 0.33 12.14
CA ALA A 112 -2.55 0.47 12.62
C ALA A 112 -2.37 -0.15 14.02
N SER A 113 -3.31 0.13 14.93
CA SER A 113 -3.28 -0.44 16.28
C SER A 113 -3.39 -1.97 16.28
N GLU A 114 -4.29 -2.52 15.46
CA GLU A 114 -4.45 -3.97 15.32
C GLU A 114 -3.18 -4.62 14.72
N LEU A 115 -2.56 -3.98 13.72
CA LEU A 115 -1.32 -4.46 13.13
C LEU A 115 -0.16 -4.45 14.13
N LEU A 116 -0.03 -3.42 14.96
CA LEU A 116 0.99 -3.37 16.02
C LEU A 116 0.81 -4.51 17.03
N ALA A 117 -0.42 -4.81 17.43
CA ALA A 117 -0.71 -5.94 18.32
C ALA A 117 -0.34 -7.30 17.68
N LEU A 118 -0.55 -7.44 16.37
CA LEU A 118 -0.15 -8.64 15.63
C LEU A 118 1.37 -8.77 15.52
N ILE A 119 2.10 -7.66 15.31
CA ILE A 119 3.57 -7.67 15.25
C ILE A 119 4.17 -8.02 16.62
N ASP A 120 3.61 -7.48 17.71
CA ASP A 120 4.04 -7.80 19.07
C ASP A 120 3.92 -9.31 19.36
N ARG A 121 2.81 -9.92 18.91
CA ARG A 121 2.58 -11.36 19.01
C ARG A 121 3.44 -12.18 18.06
N GLU A 122 3.62 -11.72 16.83
CA GLU A 122 4.29 -12.42 15.73
C GLU A 122 5.37 -11.54 15.09
N PRO A 123 6.57 -11.43 15.70
CA PRO A 123 7.62 -10.51 15.24
C PRO A 123 8.06 -10.72 13.79
N LYS A 124 7.89 -11.92 13.24
CA LYS A 124 8.17 -12.23 11.82
C LYS A 124 7.31 -11.43 10.84
N LEU A 125 6.14 -10.94 11.25
CA LEU A 125 5.30 -10.07 10.42
C LEU A 125 6.01 -8.76 10.07
N LEU A 126 6.91 -8.28 10.93
CA LEU A 126 7.77 -7.13 10.61
C LEU A 126 8.65 -7.42 9.39
N GLY A 127 9.22 -8.63 9.30
CA GLY A 127 10.02 -9.04 8.13
C GLY A 127 9.19 -9.05 6.85
N VAL A 128 7.94 -9.53 6.93
CA VAL A 128 7.00 -9.51 5.79
C VAL A 128 6.71 -8.06 5.36
N MET A 129 6.46 -7.16 6.31
CA MET A 129 6.22 -5.74 6.01
C MET A 129 7.43 -5.08 5.34
N LEU A 130 8.64 -5.30 5.88
CA LEU A 130 9.86 -4.75 5.31
C LEU A 130 10.08 -5.26 3.87
N GLN A 131 9.81 -6.53 3.61
CA GLN A 131 9.85 -7.09 2.25
C GLN A 131 8.86 -6.43 1.31
N GLN A 132 7.65 -6.09 1.78
CA GLN A 132 6.67 -5.39 0.94
C GLN A 132 7.06 -3.94 0.66
N LEU A 133 7.59 -3.23 1.65
CA LEU A 133 8.11 -1.86 1.46
C LEU A 133 9.23 -1.83 0.42
N ASP A 134 10.18 -2.75 0.55
CA ASP A 134 11.32 -2.90 -0.36
C ASP A 134 10.88 -3.33 -1.78
N ALA A 135 9.86 -4.18 -1.90
CA ALA A 135 9.28 -4.54 -3.20
C ALA A 135 8.54 -3.36 -3.86
N ALA A 136 7.77 -2.59 -3.08
CA ALA A 136 7.08 -1.40 -3.57
C ALA A 136 8.08 -0.33 -4.05
N GLU A 137 9.14 -0.11 -3.28
CA GLU A 137 10.19 0.85 -3.62
C GLU A 137 10.89 0.48 -4.94
N ARG A 138 11.30 -0.79 -5.11
CA ARG A 138 11.85 -1.27 -6.39
C ARG A 138 10.87 -1.10 -7.55
N GLY A 139 9.59 -1.39 -7.31
CA GLY A 139 8.54 -1.17 -8.31
C GLY A 139 8.48 0.29 -8.75
N ASP A 140 8.45 1.21 -7.79
CA ASP A 140 8.36 2.65 -8.06
C ASP A 140 9.61 3.18 -8.80
N ILE A 141 10.80 2.64 -8.51
CA ILE A 141 12.02 2.98 -9.27
C ILE A 141 11.84 2.63 -10.74
N VAL A 142 11.35 1.42 -11.03
CA VAL A 142 11.09 0.98 -12.41
C VAL A 142 10.02 1.85 -13.08
N LEU A 143 8.99 2.29 -12.35
CA LEU A 143 7.97 3.20 -12.89
C LEU A 143 8.57 4.55 -13.28
N VAL A 144 9.43 5.12 -12.43
CA VAL A 144 10.13 6.38 -12.73
C VAL A 144 11.06 6.22 -13.93
N GLU A 145 11.84 5.14 -13.98
CA GLU A 145 12.73 4.85 -15.11
C GLU A 145 11.95 4.78 -16.43
N ARG A 146 10.81 4.08 -16.43
CA ARG A 146 9.94 3.95 -17.60
C ARG A 146 9.32 5.29 -18.01
N ARG A 147 8.79 6.04 -17.05
CA ARG A 147 8.14 7.34 -17.30
C ARG A 147 9.11 8.36 -17.88
N GLU A 148 10.28 8.51 -17.25
CA GLU A 148 11.29 9.51 -17.61
C GLU A 148 12.27 9.01 -18.69
N ARG A 149 12.09 7.77 -19.19
CA ARG A 149 12.93 7.11 -20.21
C ARG A 149 14.40 7.03 -19.79
N LEU A 150 14.64 6.71 -18.52
CA LEU A 150 15.97 6.53 -17.96
C LEU A 150 16.48 5.12 -18.23
N VAL A 151 17.79 4.94 -18.10
CA VAL A 151 18.40 3.62 -18.11
C VAL A 151 18.08 2.88 -16.82
N SER A 152 18.03 1.54 -16.87
CA SER A 152 17.82 0.75 -15.66
C SER A 152 18.98 0.93 -14.68
N GLY A 153 18.67 1.12 -13.40
CA GLY A 153 19.62 1.41 -12.34
C GLY A 153 20.03 2.88 -12.25
N ASP A 154 19.26 3.80 -12.85
CA ASP A 154 19.58 5.24 -12.77
C ASP A 154 19.43 5.74 -11.33
N LEU A 155 20.54 6.24 -10.76
CA LEU A 155 20.59 6.71 -9.38
C LEU A 155 19.58 7.83 -9.09
N ARG A 156 19.16 8.59 -10.10
CA ARG A 156 18.20 9.69 -9.96
C ARG A 156 16.78 9.18 -9.76
N ALA A 157 16.42 8.06 -10.40
CA ALA A 157 15.15 7.39 -10.16
C ALA A 157 15.07 6.88 -8.72
N ALA A 158 16.12 6.18 -8.27
CA ALA A 158 16.25 5.73 -6.89
C ALA A 158 16.18 6.89 -5.88
N ALA A 159 16.92 7.97 -6.12
CA ALA A 159 16.91 9.14 -5.24
C ALA A 159 15.51 9.77 -5.12
N ALA A 160 14.80 9.94 -6.24
CA ALA A 160 13.44 10.48 -6.23
C ALA A 160 12.48 9.61 -5.41
N VAL A 161 12.54 8.29 -5.59
CA VAL A 161 11.70 7.35 -4.84
C VAL A 161 12.04 7.35 -3.36
N HIS A 162 13.32 7.32 -2.97
CA HIS A 162 13.71 7.35 -1.55
C HIS A 162 13.28 8.64 -0.85
N VAL A 163 13.37 9.80 -1.52
CA VAL A 163 12.90 11.07 -0.97
C VAL A 163 11.40 10.99 -0.68
N VAL A 164 10.61 10.50 -1.64
CA VAL A 164 9.15 10.33 -1.45
C VAL A 164 8.86 9.27 -0.38
N GLY A 165 9.55 8.14 -0.36
CA GLY A 165 9.41 7.10 0.65
C GLY A 165 9.66 7.62 2.08
N GLY A 166 10.67 8.47 2.25
CA GLY A 166 10.93 9.16 3.52
C GLY A 166 9.77 10.06 3.96
N LEU A 167 9.17 10.80 3.02
CA LEU A 167 7.99 11.63 3.30
C LEU A 167 6.78 10.77 3.67
N LEU A 168 6.52 9.69 2.92
CA LEU A 168 5.41 8.77 3.16
C LEU A 168 5.48 8.14 4.55
N ARG A 169 6.66 7.66 4.95
CA ARG A 169 6.86 7.06 6.29
C ARG A 169 6.50 8.05 7.41
N LEU A 170 7.02 9.27 7.33
CA LEU A 170 6.75 10.31 8.33
C LEU A 170 5.28 10.78 8.31
N THR A 171 4.66 10.80 7.14
CA THR A 171 3.22 11.08 7.02
C THR A 171 2.40 9.99 7.70
N ASN A 172 2.70 8.70 7.45
CA ASN A 172 2.01 7.58 8.08
C ASN A 172 2.08 7.64 9.62
N GLU A 173 3.28 7.89 10.17
CA GLU A 173 3.47 8.03 11.62
C GLU A 173 2.57 9.13 12.22
N GLU A 174 2.42 10.27 11.54
CA GLU A 174 1.61 11.39 12.00
C GLU A 174 0.10 11.15 11.86
N VAL A 175 -0.32 10.58 10.72
CA VAL A 175 -1.73 10.23 10.43
C VAL A 175 -2.27 9.24 11.46
N PHE A 176 -1.44 8.30 11.94
CA PHE A 176 -1.87 7.33 12.94
C PHE A 176 -1.71 7.81 14.39
N ALA A 177 -0.90 8.85 14.63
CA ALA A 177 -0.70 9.42 15.95
C ALA A 177 -1.69 10.54 16.30
N THR A 178 -2.29 11.20 15.30
CA THR A 178 -3.14 12.38 15.49
C THR A 178 -4.39 12.32 14.61
N ASP A 179 -5.52 12.83 15.11
CA ASP A 179 -6.75 13.02 14.30
C ASP A 179 -6.81 14.42 13.65
N ALA A 180 -5.67 15.11 13.53
CA ALA A 180 -5.64 16.54 13.23
C ALA A 180 -5.78 16.87 11.73
N ASP A 181 -4.97 16.22 10.90
CA ASP A 181 -4.88 16.48 9.46
C ASP A 181 -4.98 15.16 8.68
N ASP A 182 -5.56 15.21 7.47
CA ASP A 182 -5.55 14.06 6.57
C ASP A 182 -4.15 13.82 5.95
N PHE A 183 -3.96 12.61 5.44
CA PHE A 183 -2.71 12.18 4.81
C PHE A 183 -2.23 13.15 3.72
N ALA A 184 -3.16 13.66 2.90
CA ALA A 184 -2.87 14.53 1.78
C ALA A 184 -2.36 15.90 2.24
N THR A 185 -2.91 16.43 3.32
CA THR A 185 -2.51 17.67 3.95
C THR A 185 -1.10 17.54 4.54
N ILE A 186 -0.84 16.46 5.28
CA ILE A 186 0.45 16.22 5.92
C ILE A 186 1.57 16.05 4.87
N ILE A 187 1.36 15.23 3.83
CA ILE A 187 2.41 14.98 2.85
C ILE A 187 2.72 16.22 2.01
N ARG A 188 1.72 17.02 1.62
CA ARG A 188 1.93 18.26 0.86
C ARG A 188 2.69 19.30 1.68
N ARG A 189 2.37 19.44 2.98
CA ARG A 189 3.11 20.30 3.91
C ARG A 189 4.58 19.87 4.03
N ARG A 190 4.84 18.56 4.14
CA ARG A 190 6.20 18.00 4.20
C ARG A 190 6.97 18.21 2.89
N LEU A 191 6.32 18.02 1.74
CA LEU A 191 6.92 18.28 0.44
C LEU A 191 7.30 19.75 0.28
N ALA A 192 6.45 20.68 0.73
CA ALA A 192 6.76 22.11 0.72
C ALA A 192 8.02 22.43 1.56
N ALA A 193 8.13 21.86 2.76
CA ALA A 193 9.31 22.04 3.63
C ALA A 193 10.59 21.46 2.99
N VAL A 194 10.51 20.31 2.31
CA VAL A 194 11.68 19.76 1.58
C VAL A 194 12.12 20.71 0.47
N ARG A 195 11.18 21.33 -0.26
CA ARG A 195 11.52 22.27 -1.34
C ARG A 195 12.28 23.50 -0.85
N GLU A 196 11.91 24.01 0.32
CA GLU A 196 12.62 25.15 0.93
C GLU A 196 14.10 24.86 1.21
N LEU A 197 14.49 23.60 1.39
CA LEU A 197 15.89 23.21 1.60
C LEU A 197 16.74 23.30 0.32
N PHE A 198 16.11 23.28 -0.85
CA PHE A 198 16.78 23.26 -2.16
C PHE A 198 16.48 24.50 -3.02
N ALA A 199 15.85 25.52 -2.41
CA ALA A 199 15.51 26.81 -3.05
C ALA A 199 16.61 27.88 -2.89
#